data_AF-A0A8H8CG55-F1
#
_entry.id   AF-A0A8H8CG55-F1
#
_cell.length_a   1.000
_cell.length_b   1.000
_cell.length_c   1.000
_cell.angle_alpha   90.00
_cell.angle_beta   90.00
_cell.angle_gamma   90.00
#
_symmetry.space_group_name_H-M   'P 1'
#
loop_
_entity.id
_entity.type
_entity.pdbx_description
1 polymer ?
#
loop_
_entity_poly.entity_id
_entity_poly.type
_entity_poly.pdbx_seq_one_letter_code
_entity_poly.pdbx_strand_id
1 'polypeptide(L)' 'MSYTILGRSIKNEYLALGTFGITFGSAYLATRGGSKTAQAKPVTVEQAKQTVPINAGSS' A
#
# COMPACT_ATOMS: atom_id res chain seq x y z
N MET A 1 20.95 20.18 -10.50
CA MET A 1 20.32 21.26 -9.69
C MET A 1 20.30 20.81 -8.24
N SER A 2 20.53 21.71 -7.26
CA SER A 2 20.59 21.34 -5.84
C SER A 2 19.66 22.21 -5.00
N TYR A 3 19.04 21.61 -3.98
CA TYR A 3 18.13 22.26 -3.06
C TYR A 3 18.73 22.29 -1.66
N THR A 4 18.65 23.43 -0.98
CA THR A 4 19.05 23.54 0.43
C THR A 4 17.92 23.04 1.30
N ILE A 5 18.12 21.90 1.95
CA ILE A 5 17.17 21.28 2.87
C ILE A 5 17.85 21.20 4.24
N LEU A 6 17.21 21.77 5.27
CA LEU A 6 17.74 21.80 6.65
C LEU A 6 19.20 22.32 6.74
N GLY A 7 19.53 23.34 5.94
CA GLY A 7 20.87 23.94 5.91
C GLY A 7 21.93 23.12 5.15
N ARG A 8 21.56 22.00 4.51
CA ARG A 8 22.46 21.19 3.68
C ARG A 8 22.04 21.23 2.22
N SER A 9 23.00 21.36 1.33
CA SER A 9 22.75 21.30 -0.11
C SER A 9 22.59 19.84 -0.53
N ILE A 10 21.38 19.48 -0.98
CA ILE A 10 21.03 18.16 -1.47
C ILE A 10 20.86 18.23 -2.98
N LYS A 11 21.56 17.36 -3.70
CA LYS A 11 21.41 17.24 -5.16
C LYS A 11 20.03 16.66 -5.50
N ASN A 12 19.41 17.18 -6.55
CA ASN A 12 18.10 16.74 -7.00
C ASN A 12 18.04 15.23 -7.29
N GLU A 13 19.14 14.65 -7.81
CA GLU A 13 19.23 13.22 -8.11
C GLU A 13 19.05 12.36 -6.84
N TYR A 14 19.65 12.76 -5.72
CA TYR A 14 19.48 12.04 -4.45
C TYR A 14 18.12 12.27 -3.81
N LEU A 15 17.58 13.48 -3.95
CA LEU A 15 16.24 13.78 -3.45
C LEU A 15 15.19 12.92 -4.17
N ALA A 16 15.26 12.87 -5.50
CA ALA A 16 14.35 12.07 -6.33
C ALA A 16 14.49 10.56 -6.03
N LEU A 17 15.72 10.03 -5.98
CA LEU A 17 15.95 8.61 -5.65
C LEU A 17 15.48 8.27 -4.24
N GLY A 18 15.70 9.15 -3.26
CA GLY A 18 15.22 9.00 -1.90
C GLY A 18 13.69 8.97 -1.82
N THR A 19 13.02 9.89 -2.51
CA THR A 19 11.54 9.92 -2.59
C THR A 19 11.00 8.63 -3.20
N PHE A 20 11.54 8.19 -4.34
CA PHE A 20 11.11 6.92 -4.94
C PHE A 20 11.34 5.74 -4.00
N GLY A 21 12.53 5.63 -3.40
CA GLY A 21 12.84 4.55 -2.46
C GLY A 21 11.90 4.52 -1.25
N ILE A 22 11.58 5.69 -0.68
CA ILE A 22 10.64 5.81 0.44
C ILE A 22 9.22 5.47 0.00
N THR A 23 8.74 6.00 -1.13
CA THR A 23 7.38 5.73 -1.63
C THR A 23 7.19 4.25 -1.95
N PHE A 24 8.09 3.64 -2.71
CA PHE A 24 8.00 2.22 -3.02
C PHE A 24 8.23 1.34 -1.79
N GLY A 25 9.20 1.69 -0.94
CA GLY A 25 9.49 0.95 0.29
C GLY A 25 8.35 0.99 1.31
N SER A 26 7.70 2.15 1.46
CA SER A 26 6.55 2.33 2.36
C SER A 26 5.30 1.65 1.81
N ALA A 27 5.02 1.79 0.51
CA ALA A 27 3.95 1.06 -0.14
C ALA A 27 4.16 -0.46 0.00
N TYR A 28 5.37 -0.95 -0.32
CA TYR A 28 5.72 -2.35 -0.13
C TYR A 28 5.59 -2.76 1.33
N LEU A 29 6.08 -1.99 2.30
CA LEU A 29 5.94 -2.36 3.72
C LEU A 29 4.48 -2.42 4.16
N ALA A 30 3.63 -1.50 3.69
CA ALA A 30 2.21 -1.48 3.99
C ALA A 30 1.46 -2.63 3.31
N THR A 31 1.88 -3.05 2.10
CA THR A 31 1.18 -4.06 1.30
C THR A 31 1.85 -5.44 1.31
N ARG A 32 3.08 -5.60 1.83
CA ARG A 32 3.86 -6.85 1.75
C ARG A 32 3.28 -8.01 2.55
N GLY A 33 2.15 -7.79 3.24
CA GLY A 33 1.41 -8.83 3.93
C GLY A 33 2.15 -9.31 5.18
N GLY A 34 1.64 -8.93 6.35
CA GLY A 34 2.32 -9.20 7.61
C GLY A 34 1.39 -9.21 8.81
N SER A 35 0.31 -10.00 8.74
CA SER A 35 -0.31 -10.74 9.87
C SER A 35 -1.79 -11.09 9.58
N LYS A 36 -2.05 -12.40 9.52
CA LYS A 36 -3.27 -13.11 10.00
C LYS A 36 -4.67 -12.63 9.59
N THR A 37 -4.79 -11.72 8.63
CA THR A 37 -6.07 -11.26 8.05
C THR A 37 -6.01 -11.20 6.53
N ALA A 38 -5.09 -11.96 5.91
CA ALA A 38 -5.31 -12.36 4.53
C ALA A 38 -6.60 -13.18 4.52
N GLN A 39 -7.72 -12.53 4.17
CA GLN A 39 -9.01 -13.15 4.02
C GLN A 39 -8.78 -14.34 3.10
N ALA A 40 -8.90 -15.55 3.65
CA ALA A 40 -8.59 -16.78 2.93
C ALA A 40 -9.37 -16.74 1.62
N LYS A 41 -8.65 -16.85 0.49
CA LYS A 41 -9.29 -16.84 -0.82
C LYS A 41 -10.37 -17.92 -0.80
N PRO A 42 -11.65 -17.60 -1.06
CA PRO A 42 -12.71 -18.59 -1.06
C PRO A 42 -12.34 -19.70 -2.04
N VAL A 43 -12.25 -20.93 -1.54
CA VAL A 43 -11.90 -22.12 -2.35
C VAL A 43 -13.11 -22.67 -3.08
N THR A 44 -14.31 -22.28 -2.66
CA THR A 44 -15.58 -22.66 -3.27
C THR A 44 -16.47 -21.46 -3.52
N VAL A 45 -17.35 -21.56 -4.53
CA VAL A 45 -18.32 -20.52 -4.88
C VAL A 45 -19.31 -20.20 -3.76
N GLU A 46 -19.58 -21.18 -2.88
CA GLU A 46 -20.42 -21.06 -1.69
C GLU A 46 -19.79 -20.12 -0.64
N GLN A 47 -18.50 -20.27 -0.39
CA GLN A 47 -17.76 -19.43 0.57
C GLN A 47 -17.65 -17.98 0.08
N ALA A 48 -17.51 -17.76 -1.23
CA ALA A 48 -17.50 -16.43 -1.81
C ALA A 48 -18.83 -15.70 -1.60
N LYS A 49 -19.96 -16.42 -1.74
CA LYS A 49 -21.30 -15.86 -1.53
C LYS A 49 -21.55 -15.44 -0.08
N GLN A 50 -21.00 -16.15 0.91
CA GLN A 50 -21.12 -15.78 2.33
C GLN A 50 -20.25 -14.57 2.72
N THR A 51 -19.12 -14.37 2.04
CA THR A 51 -18.21 -13.23 2.35
C THR A 51 -18.67 -11.90 1.77
N VAL A 52 -19.63 -11.90 0.84
CA VAL A 52 -20.25 -10.68 0.34
C VAL A 52 -21.45 -10.36 1.24
N PRO A 53 -21.40 -9.31 2.08
CA PRO A 53 -22.60 -8.85 2.76
C PRO A 53 -23.57 -8.32 1.70
N ILE A 54 -24.54 -9.15 1.31
CA ILE A 54 -25.64 -8.74 0.43
C ILE A 54 -26.56 -7.84 1.27
N ASN A 55 -26.16 -6.59 1.49
CA ASN A 55 -27.10 -5.54 1.87
C ASN A 55 -27.77 -5.02 0.59
N ALA A 56 -28.61 -5.85 -0.02
CA ALA A 56 -29.51 -5.46 -1.11
C ALA A 56 -30.86 -5.01 -0.54
N GLY A 57 -30.84 -4.22 0.53
CA GLY A 57 -32.03 -3.55 1.06
C GLY A 57 -32.25 -2.25 0.31
N SER A 58 -33.13 -2.25 -0.69
CA SER A 58 -33.80 -1.04 -1.13
C SER A 58 -35.10 -0.92 -0.34
N SER A 59 -35.29 0.21 0.34
CA SER A 59 -36.61 0.69 0.78
C SER A 59 -36.90 2.00 0.06
#